data_AF-A0A2V9CRG5-F1
#
_entry.id   AF-A0A2V9CRG5-F1
#
_cell.length_a   1.000
_cell.length_b   1.000
_cell.length_c   1.000
_cell.angle_alpha   90.00
_cell.angle_beta   90.00
_cell.angle_gamma   90.00
#
_symmetry.space_group_name_H-M   'P 1'
#
loop_
_entity.id
_entity.type
_entity.pdbx_description
1 polymer ?
#
loop_
_entity_poly.entity_id
_entity_poly.type
_entity_poly.pdbx_seq_one_letter_code
_entity_poly.pdbx_strand_id
1 'polypeptide(L)' 'MKPLSLRVLKIFEEMKQERLDLHVLFEAAGNEPAERDRVLDAVEELLNVGLLENRGGDFYSLTAKGKKAIVEP' A
#
# COMPACT_ATOMS: atom_id res chain seq x y z
N MET A 1 3.32 -2.87 -12.71
CA MET A 1 2.85 -2.27 -11.45
C MET A 1 2.96 -0.76 -11.58
N LYS A 2 1.94 0.01 -11.19
CA LYS A 2 2.02 1.49 -11.26
C LYS A 2 3.11 2.04 -10.32
N PRO A 3 3.76 3.18 -10.63
CA PRO A 3 4.75 3.81 -9.76
C PRO A 3 4.23 4.09 -8.34
N LEU A 4 2.95 4.45 -8.22
CA LEU A 4 2.32 4.71 -6.94
C LEU A 4 2.07 3.43 -6.12
N SER A 5 1.75 2.31 -6.75
CA SER A 5 1.61 1.02 -6.08
C SER A 5 2.94 0.56 -5.46
N LEU A 6 4.06 0.78 -6.17
CA LEU A 6 5.38 0.53 -5.59
C LEU A 6 5.67 1.48 -4.42
N ARG A 7 5.26 2.75 -4.51
CA ARG A 7 5.37 3.70 -3.39
C ARG A 7 4.56 3.24 -2.17
N VAL A 8 3.32 2.79 -2.37
CA VAL A 8 2.47 2.24 -1.29
C VAL A 8 3.15 1.06 -0.61
N LEU A 9 3.72 0.12 -1.38
CA LEU A 9 4.47 -1.00 -0.81
C LEU A 9 5.70 -0.55 0.00
N LYS A 10 6.44 0.46 -0.48
CA LYS A 10 7.59 1.02 0.24
C LYS A 10 7.23 1.70 1.55
N ILE A 11 6.02 2.25 1.70
CA ILE A 11 5.57 2.85 2.98
C ILE A 11 5.53 1.78 4.08
N PHE A 12 5.15 0.53 3.79
CA PHE A 12 5.20 -0.57 4.77
C PHE A 12 6.64 -0.84 5.26
N GLU A 13 7.63 -0.74 4.36
CA GLU A 13 9.04 -0.88 4.70
C GLU A 13 9.56 0.34 5.50
N GLU A 14 9.24 1.55 5.06
CA GLU A 14 9.62 2.80 5.73
C GLU A 14 9.08 2.85 7.18
N MET A 15 7.83 2.44 7.38
CA MET A 15 7.20 2.36 8.71
C MET A 15 7.65 1.13 9.52
N LYS A 16 8.39 0.19 8.91
CA LYS A 16 8.79 -1.10 9.51
C LYS A 16 7.60 -1.88 10.07
N GLN A 17 6.43 -1.75 9.44
CA GLN A 17 5.20 -2.40 9.87
C GLN A 17 4.62 -3.21 8.72
N GLU A 18 4.26 -4.46 9.02
CA GLU A 18 3.61 -5.34 8.05
C GLU A 18 2.11 -5.07 7.91
N ARG A 19 1.56 -4.22 8.77
CA ARG A 19 0.16 -3.81 8.79
C ARG A 19 0.11 -2.30 8.96
N LEU A 20 -0.57 -1.63 8.04
CA LEU A 20 -0.83 -0.20 8.10
C LEU A 20 -2.32 0.04 7.95
N ASP A 21 -2.80 1.10 8.60
CA ASP A 21 -4.10 1.65 8.32
C ASP A 21 -4.05 2.55 7.08
N LEU A 22 -5.21 2.73 6.46
CA LEU A 22 -5.38 3.54 5.27
C LEU A 22 -5.07 5.03 5.52
N HIS A 23 -5.27 5.51 6.75
CA HIS A 23 -4.99 6.91 7.09
C HIS A 23 -3.49 7.17 7.03
N VAL A 24 -2.66 6.27 7.55
CA VAL A 24 -1.19 6.35 7.44
C VAL A 24 -0.74 6.29 5.98
N LEU A 25 -1.38 5.47 5.15
CA LEU A 25 -1.08 5.43 3.71
C LEU A 25 -1.38 6.77 3.02
N PHE A 26 -2.48 7.43 3.39
CA PHE A 26 -2.79 8.78 2.91
C PHE A 26 -1.79 9.82 3.41
N GLU A 27 -1.47 9.82 4.70
CA GLU A 27 -0.52 10.79 5.28
C GLU A 27 0.87 10.69 4.62
N ALA A 28 1.33 9.48 4.31
CA ALA A 28 2.64 9.26 3.71
C ALA A 28 2.67 9.48 2.18
N ALA A 29 1.52 9.43 1.50
CA ALA A 29 1.41 9.64 0.06
C ALA A 29 1.01 11.07 -0.32
N GLY A 30 0.35 11.80 0.58
CA GLY A 30 -0.16 13.14 0.35
C GLY A 30 -1.63 13.27 0.76
N ASN A 31 -1.99 14.42 1.36
CA ASN A 31 -3.29 14.61 2.00
C ASN A 31 -4.33 15.30 1.10
N GLU A 32 -3.99 15.64 -0.15
CA GLU A 32 -4.97 16.21 -1.06
C GLU A 32 -6.00 15.16 -1.50
N PRO A 33 -7.27 15.55 -1.77
CA PRO A 33 -8.30 14.60 -2.19
C PRO A 33 -7.90 13.77 -3.41
N ALA A 34 -7.25 14.40 -4.40
CA ALA A 34 -6.76 13.72 -5.60
C ALA A 34 -5.61 12.75 -5.32
N GLU A 35 -4.84 12.95 -4.25
CA GLU A 35 -3.78 12.03 -3.84
C GLU A 35 -4.36 10.81 -3.13
N ARG A 36 -5.36 11.02 -2.27
CA ARG A 36 -6.09 9.94 -1.59
C ARG A 36 -6.76 8.99 -2.58
N ASP A 37 -7.42 9.52 -3.62
CA ASP A 37 -8.02 8.69 -4.66
C ASP A 37 -6.99 7.81 -5.36
N ARG A 38 -5.82 8.36 -5.67
CA ARG A 38 -4.74 7.58 -6.31
C ARG A 38 -4.18 6.51 -5.37
N VAL A 39 -4.12 6.77 -4.07
CA VAL A 39 -3.71 5.75 -3.07
C VAL A 39 -4.74 4.63 -3.01
N LEU A 40 -6.04 4.94 -3.05
CA LEU A 40 -7.09 3.94 -3.10
C LEU A 40 -6.95 3.06 -4.36
N ASP A 41 -6.77 3.67 -5.53
CA ASP A 41 -6.52 2.94 -6.79
C ASP A 41 -5.30 2.02 -6.69
N ALA A 42 -4.22 2.51 -6.05
CA ALA A 42 -3.00 1.75 -5.86
C ALA A 42 -3.20 0.57 -4.90
N VAL A 43 -3.91 0.77 -3.79
CA VAL A 43 -4.26 -0.28 -2.83
C VAL A 43 -5.16 -1.34 -3.48
N GLU A 44 -6.16 -0.93 -4.27
CA GLU A 44 -7.02 -1.85 -5.00
C GLU A 44 -6.24 -2.70 -6.00
N GLU A 45 -5.31 -2.10 -6.77
CA GLU A 45 -4.41 -2.85 -7.66
C GLU A 45 -3.61 -3.90 -6.86
N LEU A 46 -3.02 -3.50 -5.73
CA LEU A 46 -2.20 -4.38 -4.90
C LEU A 46 -2.99 -5.51 -4.23
N LEU A 47 -4.25 -5.28 -3.86
CA LEU A 47 -5.16 -6.33 -3.38
C LEU A 47 -5.48 -7.32 -4.50
N ASN A 48 -5.83 -6.81 -5.70
CA ASN A 48 -6.17 -7.64 -6.84
C ASN A 48 -5.02 -8.56 -7.28
N VAL A 49 -3.78 -8.09 -7.20
CA VAL A 49 -2.60 -8.91 -7.52
C VAL A 49 -2.06 -9.72 -6.33
N GLY A 50 -2.72 -9.65 -5.16
CA GLY A 50 -2.37 -10.41 -3.95
C GLY A 50 -1.04 -9.97 -3.31
N LEU A 51 -0.66 -8.70 -3.46
CA LEU A 51 0.50 -8.11 -2.80
C LEU A 51 0.13 -7.53 -1.43
N LEU A 52 -1.09 -7.02 -1.30
CA LEU A 52 -1.71 -6.66 -0.04
C LEU A 52 -2.86 -7.62 0.30
N GLU A 53 -3.19 -7.69 1.59
CA GLU A 53 -4.38 -8.39 2.09
C GLU A 53 -5.18 -7.44 2.98
N ASN A 54 -6.51 -7.39 2.78
CA ASN A 54 -7.41 -6.64 3.64
C ASN A 54 -7.57 -7.39 4.98
N ARG A 55 -7.27 -6.72 6.10
CA ARG A 55 -7.38 -7.28 7.47
C ARG A 55 -8.64 -6.84 8.21
N GLY A 56 -9.61 -6.28 7.50
CA GLY A 56 -10.85 -5.72 8.02
C GLY A 56 -10.76 -4.21 8.27
N GLY A 57 -11.85 -3.51 7.94
CA GLY A 57 -11.92 -2.05 8.03
C GLY A 57 -10.90 -1.39 7.10
N ASP A 58 -10.17 -0.41 7.65
CA ASP A 58 -9.16 0.37 6.91
C ASP A 58 -7.75 -0.22 7.02
N PHE A 59 -7.60 -1.48 7.47
CA PHE A 59 -6.28 -2.08 7.69
C PHE A 59 -5.87 -3.00 6.55
N TYR A 60 -4.63 -2.80 6.08
CA TYR A 60 -4.01 -3.60 5.04
C TYR A 60 -2.72 -4.23 5.57
N SER A 61 -2.46 -5.47 5.16
CA SER A 61 -1.22 -6.16 5.47
C SER A 61 -0.41 -6.47 4.23
N LEU A 62 0.90 -6.32 4.35
CA LEU A 62 1.85 -6.73 3.33
C LEU A 62 1.98 -8.25 3.31
N THR A 63 1.73 -8.87 2.16
CA THR A 63 1.88 -10.32 1.99
C THR A 63 3.35 -10.69 1.74
N ALA A 64 3.67 -11.98 1.84
CA ALA A 64 4.98 -12.48 1.42
C ALA A 64 5.31 -12.16 -0.05
N LYS A 65 4.29 -12.13 -0.93
CA LYS A 65 4.42 -11.73 -2.33
C LYS A 65 4.71 -10.23 -2.45
N GLY A 66 4.01 -9.41 -1.67
CA GLY A 66 4.24 -7.96 -1.55
C GLY A 66 5.67 -7.63 -1.15
N LYS A 67 6.21 -8.33 -0.13
CA LYS A 67 7.61 -8.17 0.29
C LYS A 67 8.61 -8.46 -0.82
N LYS A 68 8.40 -9.54 -1.58
CA LYS A 68 9.27 -9.87 -2.72
C LYS A 68 9.21 -8.79 -3.80
N ALA A 69 8.02 -8.26 -4.09
CA ALA A 69 7.85 -7.20 -5.09
C ALA A 69 8.53 -5.85 -4.72
N ILE A 70 8.90 -5.64 -3.45
CA ILE A 70 9.70 -4.48 -3.03
C ILE A 70 11.18 -4.70 -3.34
N VAL A 71 11.67 -5.92 -3.10
CA VAL A 71 13.09 -6.31 -3.26
C VAL A 71 13.43 -6.60 -4.73
N GLU A 72 12.46 -7.14 -5.49
CA GLU A 72 12.56 -7.49 -6.90
C GLU A 72 11.47 -6.71 -7.70
N PRO A 73 11.63 -5.38 -7.87
CA PRO A 73 10.64 -4.51 -8.52
C PRO A 73 10.53 -4.69 -10.04
#